data_AF-A0A9J6BRE2-F1
#
_entry.id   AF-A0A9J6BRE2-F1
#
_cell.length_a   1.000
_cell.length_b   1.000
_cell.length_c   1.000
_cell.angle_alpha   90.00
_cell.angle_beta   90.00
_cell.angle_gamma   90.00
#
_symmetry.space_group_name_H-M   'P 1'
#
loop_
_entity.id
_entity.type
_entity.pdbx_description
1 polymer ?
#
loop_
_entity_poly.entity_id
_entity_poly.type
_entity_poly.pdbx_seq_one_letter_code
_entity_poly.pdbx_strand_id
1 'polypeptide(L)'
;MFANELLRTCCCIRRSAKNNFPLSTPESLISLDSGHIGQEVVVLKNGKRLCGSGGSILNQALLQSKSYFEVKIQQSGHWSIGLCTLNADLNKTRGGLDKFSWCLNAENLVMNDGNVLHDLNELYSSNNENGLAANNNEDTEQLLPVENTETNIKDLIPSTSSNDKRSVLPQEGDIIGITYDHVELNFYLNGRNLNVPTLIKLSNSQPINCEYNSNEIYPCLFVDDGAILDLIVDNFNYQIPSGYDKIMVEQTLL
;
A
#
# COMPACT_ATOMS: atom_id res chain seq x y z
N MET A 1 -41.04 -46.26 -2.82
CA MET A 1 -39.69 -46.73 -2.46
C MET A 1 -38.85 -46.79 -3.72
N PHE A 2 -37.59 -46.37 -3.58
CA PHE A 2 -36.48 -46.36 -4.53
C PHE A 2 -36.28 -45.10 -5.39
N ALA A 3 -35.04 -44.63 -5.26
CA ALA A 3 -34.47 -43.35 -5.65
C ALA A 3 -34.11 -43.29 -7.14
N ASN A 4 -33.89 -42.07 -7.63
CA ASN A 4 -33.01 -41.83 -8.77
C ASN A 4 -32.24 -40.53 -8.53
N GLU A 5 -30.96 -40.70 -8.21
CA GLU A 5 -29.90 -39.69 -8.29
C GLU A 5 -29.55 -39.43 -9.75
N LEU A 6 -29.30 -38.17 -10.11
CA LEU A 6 -28.53 -37.82 -11.31
C LEU A 6 -27.69 -36.58 -11.02
N LEU A 7 -26.49 -36.83 -10.49
CA LEU A 7 -25.36 -35.90 -10.46
C LEU A 7 -24.88 -35.66 -11.89
N ARG A 8 -24.88 -34.40 -12.35
CA ARG A 8 -24.27 -34.01 -13.63
C ARG A 8 -22.82 -33.56 -13.43
N THR A 9 -21.93 -34.52 -13.70
CA THR A 9 -20.72 -34.42 -14.54
C THR A 9 -19.84 -33.16 -14.40
N CYS A 10 -18.80 -33.33 -13.58
CA CYS A 10 -17.48 -32.73 -13.76
C CYS A 10 -16.79 -33.37 -14.98
N CYS A 11 -16.25 -32.56 -15.89
CA CYS A 11 -15.60 -33.04 -17.13
C CYS A 11 -14.08 -32.83 -17.05
N CYS A 12 -13.38 -33.77 -16.40
CA CYS A 12 -11.93 -33.91 -16.51
C CYS A 12 -11.60 -34.85 -17.68
N ILE A 13 -11.44 -34.32 -18.89
CA ILE A 13 -10.89 -35.10 -20.02
C ILE A 13 -9.36 -35.06 -19.97
N ARG A 14 -8.80 -36.25 -19.77
CA ARG A 14 -7.38 -36.59 -19.89
C ARG A 14 -6.86 -36.36 -21.32
N ARG A 15 -5.67 -35.78 -21.44
CA ARG A 15 -4.69 -36.17 -22.46
C ARG A 15 -3.32 -36.36 -21.80
N SER A 16 -2.81 -37.58 -21.92
CA SER A 16 -1.47 -37.98 -21.51
C SER A 16 -0.47 -37.58 -22.60
N ALA A 17 0.53 -36.77 -22.23
CA ALA A 17 1.80 -36.69 -22.94
C ALA A 17 2.90 -36.77 -21.88
N LYS A 18 3.71 -37.82 -21.96
CA LYS A 18 4.88 -38.04 -21.12
C LYS A 18 5.95 -37.04 -21.51
N ASN A 19 6.11 -35.97 -20.73
CA ASN A 19 7.37 -35.26 -20.60
C ASN A 19 7.65 -35.15 -19.09
N ASN A 20 8.65 -35.89 -18.60
CA ASN A 20 9.24 -35.67 -17.28
C ASN A 20 10.05 -34.37 -17.36
N PHE A 21 9.38 -33.23 -17.24
CA PHE A 21 10.01 -32.05 -16.69
C PHE A 21 9.92 -32.18 -15.17
N PRO A 22 10.99 -31.91 -14.40
CA PRO A 22 10.78 -31.62 -12.99
C PRO A 22 9.77 -30.47 -12.96
N LEU A 23 8.57 -30.74 -12.43
CA LEU A 23 7.65 -29.70 -12.06
C LEU A 23 8.35 -28.94 -10.94
N SER A 24 9.18 -27.95 -11.31
CA SER A 24 9.39 -26.81 -10.44
C SER A 24 7.99 -26.32 -10.15
N THR A 25 7.46 -26.63 -8.97
CA THR A 25 6.31 -25.92 -8.43
C THR A 25 6.64 -24.46 -8.67
N PRO A 26 5.90 -23.72 -9.53
CA PRO A 26 6.11 -22.29 -9.56
C PRO A 26 5.86 -21.86 -8.13
N GLU A 27 6.87 -21.33 -7.45
CA GLU A 27 6.62 -20.55 -6.24
C GLU A 27 5.48 -19.63 -6.64
N SER A 28 4.32 -19.75 -6.00
CA SER A 28 3.15 -18.98 -6.37
C SER A 28 3.51 -17.53 -6.09
N LEU A 29 3.99 -16.85 -7.12
CA LEU A 29 4.52 -15.50 -7.00
C LEU A 29 3.39 -14.61 -6.53
N ILE A 30 3.65 -13.83 -5.49
CA ILE A 30 2.71 -12.84 -4.98
C ILE A 30 2.40 -11.88 -6.13
N SER A 31 1.13 -11.72 -6.47
CA SER A 31 0.70 -10.94 -7.63
C SER A 31 -0.64 -10.28 -7.39
N LEU A 32 -1.00 -9.33 -8.23
CA LEU A 32 -2.36 -8.81 -8.34
C LEU A 32 -3.29 -9.96 -8.70
N ASP A 33 -4.36 -10.14 -7.91
CA ASP A 33 -5.29 -11.26 -8.06
C ASP A 33 -6.27 -10.99 -9.18
N SER A 34 -6.08 -11.66 -10.33
CA SER A 34 -6.99 -11.57 -11.47
C SER A 34 -8.42 -12.07 -11.19
N GLY A 35 -8.64 -12.82 -10.10
CA GLY A 35 -9.96 -13.25 -9.65
C GLY A 35 -10.73 -12.21 -8.85
N HIS A 36 -10.03 -11.24 -8.26
CA HIS A 36 -10.60 -10.18 -7.42
C HIS A 36 -10.12 -8.80 -7.90
N ILE A 37 -10.70 -8.37 -9.03
CA ILE A 37 -10.45 -7.06 -9.65
C ILE A 37 -11.76 -6.37 -10.04
N GLY A 38 -11.71 -5.04 -10.19
CA GLY A 38 -12.76 -4.24 -10.79
C GLY A 38 -12.99 -4.60 -12.26
N GLN A 39 -14.21 -4.41 -12.74
CA GLN A 39 -14.63 -4.88 -14.07
C GLN A 39 -13.81 -4.29 -15.23
N GLU A 40 -13.32 -3.06 -15.11
CA GLU A 40 -12.58 -2.35 -16.16
C GLU A 40 -11.07 -2.28 -15.87
N VAL A 41 -10.61 -3.08 -14.91
CA VAL A 41 -9.20 -3.18 -14.54
C VAL A 41 -8.49 -4.19 -15.43
N VAL A 42 -7.26 -3.86 -15.81
CA VAL A 42 -6.38 -4.69 -16.60
C VAL A 42 -5.09 -4.94 -15.84
N VAL A 43 -4.78 -6.21 -15.65
CA VAL A 43 -3.56 -6.67 -14.99
C VAL A 43 -2.55 -7.16 -16.03
N LEU A 44 -1.34 -6.61 -16.01
CA LEU A 44 -0.26 -6.88 -16.95
C LEU A 44 1.01 -7.32 -16.22
N LYS A 45 2.08 -7.60 -16.99
CA LYS A 45 3.43 -7.97 -16.48
C LYS A 45 3.40 -9.09 -15.43
N ASN A 46 2.74 -10.22 -15.73
CA ASN A 46 2.63 -11.36 -14.82
C ASN A 46 2.03 -10.99 -13.45
N GLY A 47 0.98 -10.17 -13.44
CA GLY A 47 0.31 -9.78 -12.20
C GLY A 47 1.04 -8.70 -11.40
N LYS A 48 1.89 -7.91 -12.05
CA LYS A 48 2.66 -6.84 -11.39
C LYS A 48 2.32 -5.44 -11.86
N ARG A 49 1.53 -5.28 -12.92
CA ARG A 49 1.12 -3.96 -13.42
C ARG A 49 -0.40 -3.84 -13.42
N LEU A 50 -0.90 -2.72 -12.91
CA LEU A 50 -2.31 -2.37 -12.91
C LEU A 50 -2.55 -1.16 -13.81
N CYS A 51 -3.58 -1.24 -14.66
CA CYS A 51 -4.11 -0.13 -15.45
C CYS A 51 -5.63 -0.32 -15.68
N GLY A 52 -6.30 0.66 -16.30
CA GLY A 52 -7.75 0.63 -16.54
C GLY A 52 -8.51 1.52 -15.56
N SER A 53 -9.72 1.12 -15.16
CA SER A 53 -10.56 1.84 -14.20
C SER A 53 -11.10 0.89 -13.12
N GLY A 54 -10.73 1.13 -11.86
CA GLY A 54 -11.13 0.33 -10.71
C GLY A 54 -9.95 -0.11 -9.82
N GLY A 55 -10.20 -1.09 -8.96
CA GLY A 55 -9.26 -1.64 -7.99
C GLY A 55 -8.85 -3.09 -8.24
N SER A 56 -7.73 -3.50 -7.65
CA SER A 56 -7.28 -4.89 -7.56
C SER A 56 -6.63 -5.10 -6.21
N ILE A 57 -6.83 -6.29 -5.64
CA ILE A 57 -6.08 -6.75 -4.48
C ILE A 57 -4.92 -7.65 -4.90
N LEU A 58 -4.02 -7.96 -3.97
CA LEU A 58 -3.06 -9.04 -4.13
C LEU A 58 -3.71 -10.40 -3.83
N ASN A 59 -3.13 -11.47 -4.38
CA ASN A 59 -3.53 -12.85 -4.11
C ASN A 59 -3.12 -13.36 -2.71
N GLN A 60 -2.40 -12.55 -1.93
CA GLN A 60 -1.96 -12.89 -0.57
C GLN A 60 -2.40 -11.83 0.43
N ALA A 61 -3.04 -12.30 1.51
CA ALA A 61 -3.29 -11.51 2.71
C ALA A 61 -1.99 -11.25 3.48
N LEU A 62 -1.99 -10.19 4.29
CA LEU A 62 -0.88 -9.84 5.18
C LEU A 62 -0.98 -10.64 6.48
N LEU A 63 -0.49 -11.88 6.47
CA LEU A 63 -0.59 -12.81 7.61
C LEU A 63 0.59 -12.73 8.59
N GLN A 64 1.69 -12.10 8.17
CA GLN A 64 2.89 -11.90 8.99
C GLN A 64 2.80 -10.66 9.88
N SER A 65 3.47 -10.66 11.03
CA SER A 65 3.37 -9.58 12.03
C SER A 65 3.73 -8.20 11.50
N LYS A 66 4.65 -8.10 10.55
CA LYS A 66 5.10 -6.85 9.93
C LYS A 66 5.39 -7.08 8.45
N SER A 67 4.79 -6.29 7.59
CA SER A 67 4.86 -6.46 6.15
C SER A 67 5.24 -5.18 5.42
N TYR A 68 5.98 -5.34 4.33
CA TYR A 68 6.42 -4.27 3.46
C TYR A 68 6.25 -4.65 1.99
N PHE A 69 5.75 -3.70 1.20
CA PHE A 69 5.75 -3.76 -0.26
C PHE A 69 5.90 -2.35 -0.85
N GLU A 70 6.26 -2.29 -2.13
CA GLU A 70 6.46 -1.05 -2.87
C GLU A 70 5.50 -1.00 -4.06
N VAL A 71 5.15 0.22 -4.48
CA VAL A 71 4.37 0.49 -5.67
C VAL A 71 5.02 1.64 -6.41
N LYS A 72 5.37 1.44 -7.68
CA LYS A 72 5.91 2.48 -8.54
C LYS A 72 4.79 3.12 -9.36
N ILE A 73 4.70 4.44 -9.32
CA ILE A 73 3.80 5.23 -10.16
C ILE A 73 4.46 5.32 -11.53
N GLN A 74 4.03 4.50 -12.48
CA GLN A 74 4.63 4.47 -13.82
C GLN A 74 4.11 5.59 -14.70
N GLN A 75 2.81 5.87 -14.56
CA GLN A 75 2.13 6.98 -15.21
C GLN A 75 1.15 7.56 -14.19
N SER A 76 1.17 8.88 -14.01
CA SER A 76 0.22 9.54 -13.13
C SER A 76 -1.19 9.58 -13.76
N GLY A 77 -2.16 9.99 -12.97
CA GLY A 77 -3.60 9.94 -13.25
C GLY A 77 -4.33 9.86 -11.92
N HIS A 78 -5.50 9.25 -11.90
CA HIS A 78 -6.20 8.96 -10.66
C HIS A 78 -5.74 7.61 -10.13
N TRP A 79 -5.18 7.59 -8.92
CA TRP A 79 -4.76 6.35 -8.28
C TRP A 79 -4.99 6.38 -6.78
N SER A 80 -5.08 5.20 -6.17
CA SER A 80 -5.06 5.04 -4.72
C SER A 80 -4.33 3.76 -4.35
N ILE A 81 -3.48 3.81 -3.32
CA ILE A 81 -2.62 2.70 -2.91
C ILE A 81 -2.77 2.52 -1.40
N GLY A 82 -2.91 1.28 -0.95
CA GLY A 82 -2.94 0.99 0.48
C GLY A 82 -3.40 -0.42 0.78
N LEU A 83 -4.31 -0.54 1.73
CA LEU A 83 -4.82 -1.81 2.26
C LEU A 83 -6.34 -1.85 2.21
N CYS A 84 -6.90 -3.03 2.02
CA CYS A 84 -8.32 -3.25 2.14
C CYS A 84 -8.68 -4.65 2.68
N THR A 85 -9.94 -4.82 3.02
CA THR A 85 -10.54 -6.16 3.19
C THR A 85 -11.19 -6.61 1.88
N LEU A 86 -11.53 -7.89 1.77
CA LEU A 86 -12.28 -8.44 0.62
C LEU A 86 -13.67 -7.81 0.42
N ASN A 87 -14.19 -7.06 1.40
CA ASN A 87 -15.47 -6.36 1.28
C ASN A 87 -15.38 -5.01 0.55
N ALA A 88 -14.18 -4.53 0.24
CA ALA A 88 -14.02 -3.26 -0.47
C ALA A 88 -14.57 -3.34 -1.90
N ASP A 89 -15.23 -2.28 -2.36
CA ASP A 89 -15.80 -2.25 -3.71
C ASP A 89 -14.72 -1.90 -4.74
N LEU A 90 -14.17 -2.94 -5.38
CA LEU A 90 -13.12 -2.81 -6.39
C LEU A 90 -13.63 -2.21 -7.72
N ASN A 91 -14.93 -1.98 -7.91
CA ASN A 91 -15.42 -1.25 -9.08
C ASN A 91 -15.36 0.27 -8.88
N LYS A 92 -15.05 0.74 -7.67
CA LYS A 92 -14.75 2.16 -7.45
C LYS A 92 -13.37 2.47 -8.00
N THR A 93 -13.25 3.67 -8.56
CA THR A 93 -12.00 4.17 -9.14
C THR A 93 -11.02 4.69 -8.10
N ARG A 94 -11.48 4.86 -6.86
CA ARG A 94 -10.70 5.43 -5.75
C ARG A 94 -10.90 4.61 -4.49
N GLY A 95 -9.80 4.25 -3.85
CA GLY A 95 -9.80 3.61 -2.53
C GLY A 95 -10.00 4.63 -1.40
N GLY A 96 -10.35 4.16 -0.21
CA GLY A 96 -10.58 4.99 0.97
C GLY A 96 -11.97 5.64 1.02
N LEU A 97 -12.84 5.39 0.03
CA LEU A 97 -14.22 5.88 0.01
C LEU A 97 -15.20 5.00 0.81
N ASP A 98 -14.82 3.76 1.09
CA ASP A 98 -15.57 2.83 1.92
C ASP A 98 -14.87 2.59 3.26
N LYS A 99 -15.60 1.99 4.21
CA LYS A 99 -15.06 1.57 5.51
C LYS A 99 -14.05 0.42 5.45
N PHE A 100 -13.86 -0.17 4.26
CA PHE A 100 -13.13 -1.41 4.06
C PHE A 100 -11.75 -1.19 3.42
N SER A 101 -11.42 0.04 3.05
CA SER A 101 -10.17 0.42 2.40
C SER A 101 -9.53 1.63 3.09
N TRP A 102 -8.21 1.57 3.22
CA TRP A 102 -7.35 2.63 3.76
C TRP A 102 -6.29 2.92 2.71
N CYS A 103 -6.36 4.09 2.08
CA CYS A 103 -5.54 4.37 0.90
C CYS A 103 -4.98 5.78 0.91
N LEU A 104 -3.73 5.91 0.46
CA LEU A 104 -3.15 7.16 -0.01
C LEU A 104 -3.56 7.36 -1.48
N ASN A 105 -4.05 8.56 -1.82
CA ASN A 105 -4.50 8.88 -3.17
C ASN A 105 -3.55 9.82 -3.93
N ALA A 106 -3.82 10.02 -5.22
CA ALA A 106 -3.08 10.93 -6.10
C ALA A 106 -3.14 12.42 -5.70
N GLU A 107 -4.09 12.81 -4.84
CA GLU A 107 -4.24 14.16 -4.29
C GLU A 107 -3.44 14.36 -3.00
N ASN A 108 -2.65 13.35 -2.61
CA ASN A 108 -1.81 13.31 -1.42
C ASN A 108 -2.61 13.26 -0.10
N LEU A 109 -3.80 12.65 -0.15
CA LEU A 109 -4.67 12.44 1.01
C LEU A 109 -4.68 10.96 1.40
N VAL A 110 -4.56 10.67 2.69
CA VAL A 110 -4.83 9.35 3.25
C VAL A 110 -6.28 9.29 3.70
N MET A 111 -7.05 8.33 3.19
CA MET A 111 -8.50 8.28 3.36
C MET A 111 -9.00 6.92 3.85
N ASN A 112 -10.12 6.96 4.59
CA ASN A 112 -10.95 5.80 4.96
C ASN A 112 -12.40 6.25 5.22
N ASP A 113 -13.37 5.44 4.79
CA ASP A 113 -14.81 5.71 4.95
C ASP A 113 -15.23 7.10 4.42
N GLY A 114 -14.58 7.56 3.35
CA GLY A 114 -14.81 8.88 2.75
C GLY A 114 -14.23 10.06 3.54
N ASN A 115 -13.56 9.81 4.67
CA ASN A 115 -12.95 10.83 5.50
C ASN A 115 -11.45 10.95 5.20
N VAL A 116 -10.94 12.19 5.22
CA VAL A 116 -9.50 12.47 5.17
C VAL A 116 -8.91 12.24 6.55
N LEU A 117 -7.99 11.28 6.65
CA LEU A 117 -7.24 10.98 7.87
C LEU A 117 -5.98 11.82 7.98
N HIS A 118 -5.28 12.01 6.86
CA HIS A 118 -4.07 12.83 6.76
C HIS A 118 -4.05 13.59 5.43
N ASP A 119 -3.63 14.86 5.46
CA ASP A 119 -3.38 15.67 4.27
C ASP A 119 -1.88 16.02 4.18
N LEU A 120 -1.18 15.40 3.23
CA LEU A 120 0.25 15.63 3.04
C LEU A 120 0.54 17.04 2.54
N ASN A 121 -0.39 17.70 1.83
CA ASN A 121 -0.19 19.05 1.33
C ASN A 121 -0.09 20.04 2.50
N GLU A 122 -0.98 19.91 3.49
CA GLU A 122 -0.96 20.72 4.71
C GLU A 122 0.26 20.42 5.60
N LEU A 123 0.60 19.14 5.75
CA LEU A 123 1.74 18.68 6.56
C LEU A 123 3.06 19.25 6.05
N TYR A 124 3.29 19.26 4.74
CA TYR A 124 4.54 19.77 4.17
C TYR A 124 4.54 21.29 3.92
N SER A 125 3.38 21.94 3.85
CA SER A 125 3.30 23.40 3.80
C SER A 125 3.72 24.02 5.14
N SER A 126 3.18 23.48 6.24
CA SER A 126 3.46 23.95 7.61
C SER A 126 4.94 23.84 8.01
N ASN A 127 5.66 22.85 7.47
CA ASN A 127 7.07 22.62 7.79
C ASN A 127 8.01 23.61 7.10
N ASN A 128 7.60 24.26 6.00
CA ASN A 128 8.43 25.24 5.30
C ASN A 128 8.42 26.62 5.96
N GLU A 129 7.38 26.95 6.74
CA GLU A 129 7.27 28.27 7.40
C GLU A 129 8.06 28.34 8.72
N ASN A 130 8.23 27.21 9.41
CA ASN A 130 9.02 27.13 10.65
C ASN A 130 10.55 27.20 10.42
N GLY A 131 11.01 27.34 9.18
CA GLY A 131 12.43 27.46 8.80
C GLY A 131 12.91 28.87 8.43
N LEU A 132 12.05 29.90 8.47
CA LEU A 132 12.38 31.26 7.97
C LEU A 132 12.07 32.41 8.95
N ALA A 133 11.70 32.14 10.21
CA ALA A 133 11.37 33.18 11.19
C ALA A 133 12.44 33.36 12.29
N ALA A 134 13.62 33.85 11.91
CA ALA A 134 14.54 34.55 12.83
C ALA A 134 15.58 35.33 12.03
N ASN A 135 15.32 36.64 11.81
CA ASN A 135 16.31 37.72 11.75
C ASN A 135 15.64 38.99 11.20
N ASN A 136 14.95 39.73 12.07
CA ASN A 136 14.92 41.18 11.96
C ASN A 136 15.40 41.72 13.30
N ASN A 137 16.63 42.20 13.29
CA ASN A 137 17.23 42.97 14.36
C ASN A 137 16.48 44.29 14.49
N GLU A 138 15.88 44.56 15.64
CA GLU A 138 15.83 45.91 16.20
C GLU A 138 16.28 45.84 17.67
N ASP A 139 17.24 46.71 17.96
CA ASP A 139 18.06 46.83 19.15
C ASP A 139 17.26 46.90 20.47
N THR A 140 17.68 46.18 21.52
CA THR A 140 17.96 46.74 22.87
C THR A 140 18.69 45.69 23.74
N GLU A 141 19.72 46.14 24.44
CA GLU A 141 20.60 45.39 25.35
C GLU A 141 19.89 44.78 26.59
N GLN A 142 20.36 43.61 27.08
CA GLN A 142 20.97 43.40 28.43
C GLN A 142 20.84 41.96 28.99
N LEU A 143 22.02 41.39 29.30
CA LEU A 143 22.37 40.47 30.41
C LEU A 143 22.01 38.96 30.33
N LEU A 144 23.07 38.13 30.28
CA LEU A 144 23.18 36.71 30.68
C LEU A 144 23.15 36.58 32.24
N PRO A 145 23.06 35.38 32.91
CA PRO A 145 23.36 34.02 32.43
C PRO A 145 22.45 32.87 32.95
N VAL A 146 22.68 31.63 32.45
CA VAL A 146 22.92 30.37 33.21
C VAL A 146 22.54 29.15 32.34
N GLU A 147 23.47 28.20 32.31
CA GLU A 147 23.48 26.89 31.63
C GLU A 147 22.22 26.06 31.89
N ASN A 148 21.84 25.19 30.94
CA ASN A 148 21.68 23.74 31.14
C ASN A 148 21.21 23.04 29.84
N THR A 149 22.12 22.24 29.27
CA THR A 149 21.87 21.04 28.43
C THR A 149 20.72 21.10 27.41
N GLU A 150 20.97 21.68 26.24
CA GLU A 150 20.17 21.40 25.06
C GLU A 150 20.57 20.02 24.51
N THR A 151 19.66 19.06 24.65
CA THR A 151 19.69 17.84 23.85
C THR A 151 19.55 18.26 22.38
N ASN A 152 20.52 17.86 21.57
CA ASN A 152 20.70 18.29 20.20
C ASN A 152 19.51 17.81 19.35
N ILE A 153 18.52 18.67 19.10
CA ILE A 153 17.34 18.43 18.23
C ILE A 153 17.76 18.43 16.74
N LYS A 154 18.96 17.92 16.42
CA LYS A 154 19.43 17.75 15.04
C LYS A 154 19.14 16.35 14.50
N ASP A 155 18.69 15.43 15.36
CA ASP A 155 18.33 14.06 14.96
C ASP A 155 16.86 13.90 14.53
N LEU A 156 16.07 14.98 14.53
CA LEU A 156 14.68 15.02 14.04
C LEU A 156 14.54 15.65 12.64
N ILE A 157 15.65 16.08 12.05
CA ILE A 157 15.70 16.58 10.67
C ILE A 157 16.36 15.49 9.82
N PRO A 158 15.69 14.92 8.80
CA PRO A 158 16.37 14.08 7.83
C PRO A 158 17.44 14.92 7.13
N SER A 159 18.71 14.65 7.44
CA SER A 159 19.83 15.27 6.76
C SER A 159 19.74 14.95 5.27
N THR A 160 19.35 15.95 4.48
CA THR A 160 19.52 15.95 3.03
C THR A 160 21.01 15.93 2.73
N SER A 161 21.57 14.72 2.74
CA SER A 161 22.86 14.42 2.13
C SER A 161 22.66 14.34 0.62
N SER A 162 23.17 15.38 -0.06
CA SER A 162 23.54 15.45 -1.48
C SER A 162 22.47 15.20 -2.57
N ASN A 163 22.15 16.29 -3.27
CA ASN A 163 21.74 16.41 -4.69
C ASN A 163 20.32 16.10 -5.20
N ASP A 164 19.40 15.50 -4.46
CA ASP A 164 18.03 15.31 -4.98
C ASP A 164 17.04 16.35 -4.45
N LYS A 165 16.78 17.39 -5.26
CA LYS A 165 15.58 18.26 -5.15
C LYS A 165 14.33 17.50 -5.58
N ARG A 166 14.08 16.32 -5.00
CA ARG A 166 12.89 15.52 -5.31
C ARG A 166 11.72 16.03 -4.48
N SER A 167 10.54 16.11 -5.10
CA SER A 167 9.29 16.52 -4.45
C SER A 167 9.05 15.72 -3.17
N VAL A 168 8.48 16.37 -2.17
CA VAL A 168 8.04 15.73 -0.92
C VAL A 168 6.67 15.06 -1.08
N LEU A 169 5.97 15.38 -2.17
CA LEU A 169 4.69 14.80 -2.55
C LEU A 169 4.88 13.79 -3.69
N PRO A 170 4.14 12.67 -3.67
CA PRO A 170 4.13 11.67 -4.75
C PRO A 170 3.93 12.25 -6.15
N GLN A 171 4.78 11.84 -7.09
CA GLN A 171 4.68 12.19 -8.51
C GLN A 171 4.91 10.98 -9.42
N GLU A 172 4.69 11.16 -10.72
CA GLU A 172 5.06 10.16 -11.71
C GLU A 172 6.54 9.78 -11.62
N GLY A 173 6.81 8.48 -11.66
CA GLY A 173 8.15 7.90 -11.52
C GLY A 173 8.56 7.62 -10.07
N ASP A 174 7.84 8.15 -9.09
CA ASP A 174 8.09 7.87 -7.67
C ASP A 174 7.64 6.47 -7.25
N ILE A 175 8.22 6.02 -6.13
CA ILE A 175 7.89 4.75 -5.51
C ILE A 175 7.34 5.01 -4.12
N ILE A 176 6.16 4.46 -3.87
CA ILE A 176 5.50 4.46 -2.56
C ILE A 176 5.80 3.13 -1.89
N GLY A 177 6.49 3.18 -0.75
CA GLY A 177 6.64 2.04 0.15
C GLY A 177 5.49 2.02 1.16
N ILE A 178 4.99 0.84 1.47
CA ILE A 178 3.86 0.64 2.38
C ILE A 178 4.28 -0.35 3.45
N THR A 179 4.09 0.03 4.72
CA THR A 179 4.31 -0.84 5.87
C THR A 179 3.01 -1.10 6.61
N TYR A 180 2.85 -2.31 7.13
CA TYR A 180 1.71 -2.68 7.98
C TYR A 180 2.10 -3.68 9.06
N ASP A 181 1.66 -3.46 10.30
CA ASP A 181 2.00 -4.28 11.47
C ASP A 181 0.80 -4.90 12.22
N HIS A 182 -0.31 -5.14 11.52
CA HIS A 182 -1.65 -5.52 12.05
C HIS A 182 -2.43 -4.40 12.72
N VAL A 183 -1.79 -3.33 13.15
CA VAL A 183 -2.46 -2.21 13.84
C VAL A 183 -2.41 -0.95 12.99
N GLU A 184 -1.23 -0.65 12.45
CA GLU A 184 -0.90 0.61 11.83
C GLU A 184 -0.37 0.43 10.41
N LEU A 185 -0.96 1.17 9.48
CA LEU A 185 -0.50 1.36 8.12
C LEU A 185 0.33 2.65 8.06
N ASN A 186 1.47 2.62 7.38
CA ASN A 186 2.25 3.83 7.12
C ASN A 186 2.86 3.82 5.71
N PHE A 187 3.18 5.01 5.21
CA PHE A 187 3.63 5.23 3.84
C PHE A 187 5.03 5.86 3.79
N TYR A 188 5.78 5.50 2.75
CA TYR A 188 7.12 6.00 2.46
C TYR A 188 7.16 6.50 1.03
N LEU A 189 7.79 7.63 0.76
CA LEU A 189 8.03 8.14 -0.59
C LEU A 189 9.52 8.05 -0.89
N ASN A 190 9.89 7.25 -1.89
CA ASN A 190 11.26 7.05 -2.31
C ASN A 190 12.19 6.69 -1.12
N GLY A 191 11.73 5.79 -0.26
CA GLY A 191 12.43 5.32 0.95
C GLY A 191 12.36 6.27 2.16
N ARG A 192 11.79 7.48 2.01
CA ARG A 192 11.62 8.44 3.11
C ARG A 192 10.25 8.26 3.75
N ASN A 193 10.20 8.20 5.08
CA ASN A 193 8.94 8.07 5.81
C ASN A 193 8.08 9.34 5.64
N LEU A 194 6.81 9.17 5.26
CA LEU A 194 5.85 10.27 5.17
C LEU A 194 5.27 10.68 6.54
N ASN A 195 5.51 9.89 7.59
CA ASN A 195 5.07 10.12 8.96
C ASN A 195 3.55 10.32 9.08
N VAL A 196 2.78 9.48 8.37
CA VAL A 196 1.31 9.46 8.39
C VAL A 196 0.78 8.10 8.88
N PRO A 197 1.10 7.71 10.13
CA PRO A 197 0.62 6.47 10.70
C PRO A 197 -0.91 6.45 10.73
N THR A 198 -1.49 5.37 10.24
CA THR A 198 -2.93 5.20 10.02
C THR A 198 -3.41 3.93 10.69
N LEU A 199 -4.21 4.08 11.74
CA LEU A 199 -4.78 2.93 12.47
C LEU A 199 -5.84 2.23 11.62
N ILE A 200 -5.66 0.93 11.39
CA ILE A 200 -6.63 0.09 10.69
C ILE A 200 -7.71 -0.36 11.68
N LYS A 201 -8.95 0.09 11.44
CA LYS A 201 -10.11 -0.25 12.28
C LYS A 201 -11.04 -1.17 11.52
N LEU A 202 -10.88 -2.47 11.72
CA LEU A 202 -11.78 -3.47 11.16
C LEU A 202 -13.18 -3.33 11.77
N SER A 203 -14.19 -3.12 10.92
CA SER A 203 -15.57 -3.11 11.38
C SER A 203 -16.05 -4.54 11.59
N ASN A 204 -16.63 -4.84 12.76
CA ASN A 204 -17.25 -6.14 13.06
C ASN A 204 -18.57 -6.39 12.29
N SER A 205 -18.74 -5.79 11.11
CA SER A 205 -19.92 -6.06 10.28
C SER A 205 -19.88 -7.52 9.85
N GLN A 206 -20.97 -8.24 10.13
CA GLN A 206 -21.18 -9.62 9.71
C GLN A 206 -20.78 -9.79 8.23
N PRO A 207 -20.08 -10.87 7.88
CA PRO A 207 -19.72 -11.14 6.49
C PRO A 207 -21.01 -11.18 5.66
N ILE A 208 -21.09 -10.33 4.64
CA ILE A 208 -22.28 -10.27 3.77
C ILE A 208 -22.36 -11.55 2.91
N ASN A 209 -21.27 -12.32 2.79
CA ASN A 209 -21.23 -13.67 2.22
C ASN A 209 -20.21 -14.54 2.99
N CYS A 210 -20.61 -15.75 3.37
CA CYS A 210 -19.97 -16.60 4.38
C CYS A 210 -18.69 -17.34 3.93
N GLU A 211 -17.97 -16.85 2.93
CA GLU A 211 -16.93 -17.65 2.24
C GLU A 211 -15.49 -17.24 2.56
N TYR A 212 -15.28 -16.09 3.22
CA TYR A 212 -13.93 -15.59 3.57
C TYR A 212 -13.89 -14.93 4.96
N ASN A 213 -12.72 -14.95 5.61
CA ASN A 213 -12.47 -14.15 6.82
C ASN A 213 -12.57 -12.66 6.48
N SER A 214 -13.66 -12.00 6.89
CA SER A 214 -13.92 -10.57 6.63
C SER A 214 -12.86 -9.62 7.20
N ASN A 215 -11.96 -10.13 8.04
CA ASN A 215 -11.01 -9.38 8.83
C ASN A 215 -9.57 -9.50 8.32
N GLU A 216 -9.35 -10.26 7.25
CA GLU A 216 -8.04 -10.31 6.60
C GLU A 216 -7.80 -9.04 5.79
N ILE A 217 -6.55 -8.56 5.86
CA ILE A 217 -6.11 -7.36 5.18
C ILE A 217 -5.24 -7.75 3.99
N TYR A 218 -5.57 -7.18 2.83
CA TYR A 218 -4.91 -7.37 1.57
C TYR A 218 -4.33 -6.04 1.08
N PRO A 219 -3.15 -6.04 0.47
CA PRO A 219 -2.69 -4.90 -0.32
C PRO A 219 -3.66 -4.63 -1.45
N CYS A 220 -3.99 -3.36 -1.68
CA CYS A 220 -4.90 -2.94 -2.73
C CYS A 220 -4.37 -1.75 -3.51
N LEU A 221 -4.65 -1.75 -4.81
CA LEU A 221 -4.30 -0.71 -5.75
C LEU A 221 -5.54 -0.32 -6.54
N PHE A 222 -5.76 0.97 -6.73
CA PHE A 222 -6.82 1.54 -7.55
C PHE A 222 -6.21 2.45 -8.61
N VAL A 223 -6.75 2.39 -9.82
CA VAL A 223 -6.33 3.16 -10.99
C VAL A 223 -7.54 3.66 -11.75
N ASP A 224 -7.41 4.85 -12.32
CA ASP A 224 -8.35 5.46 -13.24
C ASP A 224 -7.65 6.59 -14.02
N ASP A 225 -8.33 7.15 -15.02
CA ASP A 225 -7.84 8.30 -15.81
C ASP A 225 -6.41 8.09 -16.38
N GLY A 226 -6.16 6.87 -16.89
CA GLY A 226 -4.89 6.51 -17.51
C GLY A 226 -3.74 6.24 -16.54
N ALA A 227 -3.98 6.18 -15.23
CA ALA A 227 -2.96 5.82 -14.25
C ALA A 227 -2.41 4.40 -14.48
N ILE A 228 -1.10 4.23 -14.27
CA ILE A 228 -0.43 2.93 -14.35
C ILE A 228 0.44 2.74 -13.12
N LEU A 229 0.21 1.64 -12.39
CA LEU A 229 0.96 1.28 -11.19
C LEU A 229 1.70 -0.04 -11.38
N ASP A 230 2.96 -0.09 -10.95
CA ASP A 230 3.75 -1.34 -10.89
C ASP A 230 3.93 -1.77 -9.43
N LEU A 231 3.41 -2.95 -9.09
CA LEU A 231 3.58 -3.64 -7.82
C LEU A 231 5.00 -4.23 -7.71
N ILE A 232 5.64 -3.98 -6.57
CA ILE A 232 6.97 -4.50 -6.21
C ILE A 232 6.85 -5.17 -4.83
N VAL A 233 7.10 -6.48 -4.77
CA VAL A 233 6.98 -7.30 -3.54
C VAL A 233 8.28 -8.03 -3.20
N ASP A 234 9.27 -7.90 -4.07
CA ASP A 234 10.62 -8.42 -3.95
C ASP A 234 11.57 -7.44 -4.65
N ASN A 235 12.89 -7.61 -4.41
CA ASN A 235 13.93 -6.79 -5.04
C ASN A 235 13.65 -5.28 -4.93
N PHE A 236 13.31 -4.83 -3.71
CA PHE A 236 12.90 -3.46 -3.43
C PHE A 236 13.94 -2.43 -3.85
N ASN A 237 13.46 -1.26 -4.26
CA ASN A 237 14.31 -0.15 -4.68
C ASN A 237 14.87 0.59 -3.47
N TYR A 238 14.14 0.56 -2.34
CA TYR A 238 14.54 1.18 -1.10
C TYR A 238 14.73 0.12 -0.01
N GLN A 239 15.53 0.49 0.99
CA GLN A 239 15.76 -0.37 2.15
C GLN A 239 14.45 -0.56 2.92
N ILE A 240 14.17 -1.82 3.26
CA ILE A 240 13.00 -2.17 4.05
C ILE A 240 13.13 -1.49 5.43
N PRO A 241 12.08 -0.79 5.91
CA PRO A 241 12.09 -0.21 7.25
C PRO A 241 12.38 -1.24 8.34
N SER A 242 13.08 -0.82 9.41
CA SER A 242 13.52 -1.72 10.47
C SER A 242 12.37 -2.53 11.09
N GLY A 243 12.55 -3.85 11.17
CA GLY A 243 11.57 -4.78 11.72
C GLY A 243 10.44 -5.18 10.78
N TYR A 244 10.40 -4.66 9.55
CA TYR A 244 9.49 -5.11 8.51
C TYR A 244 10.18 -6.07 7.55
N ASP A 245 9.40 -6.92 6.90
CA ASP A 245 9.86 -7.87 5.89
C ASP A 245 8.92 -7.87 4.67
N LYS A 246 9.43 -8.39 3.54
CA LYS A 246 8.60 -8.62 2.34
C LYS A 246 7.39 -9.49 2.65
N ILE A 247 6.33 -9.37 1.85
CA ILE A 247 5.16 -10.25 1.97
C ILE A 247 5.61 -11.72 1.75
N MET A 248 5.19 -12.60 2.65
CA MET A 248 5.48 -14.03 2.62
C MET A 248 4.28 -14.83 2.09
N VAL A 249 4.54 -15.90 1.35
CA VAL A 249 3.52 -16.88 0.98
C VAL A 249 3.45 -17.93 2.07
N GLU A 250 2.25 -18.26 2.55
CA GLU A 250 2.09 -19.40 3.45
C GLU A 250 2.48 -20.69 2.71
N GLN A 251 3.55 -21.32 3.16
CA GLN A 251 3.82 -22.69 2.78
C GLN A 251 2.93 -23.57 3.64
N THR A 252 1.87 -24.13 3.07
CA THR A 252 1.20 -25.28 3.69
C THR A 252 2.23 -26.40 3.76
N LEU A 253 2.81 -26.60 4.95
CA LEU A 253 3.62 -27.77 5.24
C LEU A 253 2.67 -28.98 5.16
N LEU A 254 2.72 -29.70 4.04
CA LEU A 254 2.06 -30.99 3.86
C LEU A 254 2.73 -32.06 4.72
#